data_AF-A0A243Q2T9-F1
#
_entry.id   AF-A0A243Q2T9-F1
#
_cell.length_a   1.000
_cell.length_b   1.000
_cell.length_c   1.000
_cell.angle_alpha   90.00
_cell.angle_beta   90.00
_cell.angle_gamma   90.00
#
_symmetry.space_group_name_H-M   'P 1'
#
loop_
_entity.id
_entity.type
_entity.pdbx_description
1 polymer ?
#
loop_
_entity_poly.entity_id
_entity_poly.type
_entity_poly.pdbx_seq_one_letter_code
_entity_poly.pdbx_strand_id
1 'polypeptide(L)'
;MLSSLRRGRAVEPGFGIIVAVADGFGVDIAFFTREFHHQHQDQSMAQRVLAANTTWPQLYRLATDIYELPEHHRTGILSLITILASTEG
;
A
#
# COMPACT_ATOMS: atom_id res chain seq x y z
N MET A 1 -7.93 16.93 9.58
CA MET A 1 -6.74 16.43 8.83
C MET A 1 -7.08 15.96 7.41
N LEU A 2 -8.09 15.10 7.21
CA LEU A 2 -8.53 14.68 5.85
C LEU A 2 -8.80 15.85 4.87
N SER A 3 -9.41 16.94 5.33
CA SER A 3 -9.69 18.11 4.48
C SER A 3 -8.44 18.91 4.05
N SER A 4 -7.30 18.75 4.73
CA SER A 4 -6.03 19.37 4.35
C SER A 4 -5.26 18.52 3.33
N LEU A 5 -5.33 17.18 3.48
CA LEU A 5 -4.83 16.22 2.49
C LEU A 5 -5.55 16.38 1.15
N ARG A 6 -6.88 16.45 1.20
CA ARG A 6 -7.71 16.69 0.00
C ARG A 6 -7.38 18.00 -0.72
N ARG A 7 -6.80 18.99 -0.01
CA ARG A 7 -6.43 20.30 -0.57
C ARG A 7 -4.93 20.40 -0.93
N GLY A 8 -4.17 19.31 -0.83
CA GLY A 8 -2.73 19.31 -1.12
C GLY A 8 -1.89 20.20 -0.19
N ARG A 9 -2.42 20.57 0.99
CA ARG A 9 -1.76 21.47 1.95
C ARG A 9 -1.00 20.73 3.05
N ALA A 10 -1.14 19.41 3.11
CA ALA A 10 -0.33 18.60 4.00
C ALA A 10 0.96 18.22 3.28
N VAL A 11 2.10 18.54 3.91
CA VAL A 11 3.40 17.89 3.66
C VAL A 11 3.15 16.39 3.66
N GLU A 12 3.73 15.69 2.67
CA GLU A 12 3.57 14.26 2.38
C GLU A 12 2.92 13.47 3.52
N PRO A 13 1.68 12.95 3.34
CA PRO A 13 1.10 12.09 4.36
C PRO A 13 2.07 10.98 4.70
N GLY A 14 2.35 10.81 6.00
CA GLY A 14 3.14 9.68 6.47
C GLY A 14 2.54 8.37 5.94
N PHE A 15 3.40 7.39 5.68
CA PHE A 15 3.03 6.13 5.05
C PHE A 15 1.80 5.46 5.69
N GLY A 16 1.67 5.50 7.02
CA GLY A 16 0.49 4.97 7.72
C GLY A 16 -0.85 5.62 7.34
N ILE A 17 -0.86 6.89 6.97
CA ILE A 17 -2.07 7.57 6.46
C ILE A 17 -2.42 7.05 5.07
N ILE A 18 -1.42 6.83 4.21
CA ILE A 18 -1.63 6.28 2.86
C ILE A 18 -2.23 4.88 2.96
N VAL A 19 -1.69 4.04 3.84
CA VAL A 19 -2.21 2.69 4.11
C VAL A 19 -3.65 2.72 4.61
N ALA A 20 -3.95 3.55 5.62
CA ALA A 20 -5.31 3.63 6.16
C ALA A 20 -6.34 4.13 5.13
N VAL A 21 -5.94 5.05 4.26
CA VAL A 21 -6.79 5.56 3.18
C VAL A 21 -6.97 4.50 2.09
N ALA A 22 -5.92 3.76 1.72
CA ALA A 22 -5.99 2.66 0.77
C ALA A 22 -6.95 1.55 1.24
N ASP A 23 -6.85 1.13 2.52
CA ASP A 23 -7.78 0.16 3.13
C ASP A 23 -9.22 0.68 3.14
N GLY A 24 -9.42 1.94 3.54
CA GLY A 24 -10.75 2.56 3.55
C GLY A 24 -11.43 2.65 2.17
N PHE A 25 -10.64 2.68 1.09
CA PHE A 25 -11.14 2.69 -0.28
C PHE A 25 -11.07 1.32 -0.98
N GLY A 26 -10.52 0.29 -0.32
CA GLY A 26 -10.34 -1.05 -0.90
C GLY A 26 -9.35 -1.08 -2.07
N VAL A 27 -8.40 -0.13 -2.13
CA VAL A 27 -7.44 -0.01 -3.23
C VAL A 27 -6.02 -0.29 -2.77
N ASP A 28 -5.16 -0.60 -3.74
CA ASP A 28 -3.72 -0.78 -3.54
C ASP A 28 -3.04 0.54 -3.18
N ILE A 29 -2.01 0.53 -2.32
CA ILE A 29 -1.26 1.76 -2.00
C ILE A 29 -0.59 2.34 -3.25
N ALA A 30 -0.27 1.51 -4.25
CA ALA A 30 0.25 1.93 -5.54
C ALA A 30 -0.71 2.90 -6.24
N PHE A 31 -2.02 2.84 -5.96
CA PHE A 31 -3.00 3.80 -6.48
C PHE A 31 -2.61 5.25 -6.19
N PHE A 32 -1.96 5.53 -5.06
CA PHE A 32 -1.53 6.88 -4.67
C PHE A 32 -0.20 7.31 -5.30
N THR A 33 0.42 6.45 -6.10
CA THR A 33 1.70 6.76 -6.76
C THR A 33 1.47 7.37 -8.14
N ARG A 34 2.40 8.25 -8.55
CA ARG A 34 2.40 8.83 -9.90
C ARG A 34 2.56 7.76 -10.98
N GLU A 35 3.35 6.73 -10.69
CA GLU A 35 3.64 5.64 -11.61
C GLU A 35 2.38 4.87 -12.00
N PHE A 36 1.56 4.47 -11.02
CA PHE A 36 0.27 3.81 -11.28
C PHE A 36 -0.62 4.64 -12.22
N HIS A 37 -0.72 5.95 -11.98
CA HIS A 37 -1.53 6.84 -12.82
C HIS A 37 -0.95 7.08 -14.21
N HIS A 38 0.37 6.95 -14.39
CA HIS A 38 1.01 7.01 -15.70
C HIS A 38 0.74 5.73 -16.51
N GLN A 39 0.86 4.57 -15.87
CA GLN A 39 0.58 3.27 -16.48
C GLN A 39 -0.88 3.12 -16.92
N HIS A 40 -1.82 3.74 -16.19
CA HIS A 40 -3.25 3.69 -16.46
C HIS A 40 -3.78 5.02 -17.04
N GLN A 41 -2.93 5.79 -17.72
CA GLN A 41 -3.26 7.16 -18.17
C GLN A 41 -4.44 7.21 -19.15
N ASP A 42 -4.66 6.13 -19.90
CA ASP A 42 -5.76 5.91 -20.85
C ASP A 42 -7.10 5.57 -20.16
N GLN A 43 -7.08 5.27 -18.87
CA GLN A 43 -8.26 4.88 -18.12
C GLN A 43 -8.92 6.06 -17.40
N SER A 44 -10.25 6.01 -17.31
CA SER A 44 -11.02 6.89 -16.41
C SER A 44 -10.69 6.61 -14.94
N MET A 45 -10.97 7.56 -14.05
CA MET A 45 -10.73 7.37 -12.61
C MET A 45 -11.48 6.15 -12.04
N ALA A 46 -12.71 5.91 -12.47
CA ALA A 46 -13.48 4.74 -12.02
C ALA A 46 -12.81 3.43 -12.42
N GLN A 47 -12.28 3.34 -13.65
CA GLN A 47 -11.52 2.18 -14.12
C GLN A 47 -10.21 2.01 -13.34
N ARG A 48 -9.51 3.11 -13.01
CA ARG A 48 -8.31 3.07 -12.18
C ARG A 48 -8.58 2.56 -10.77
N VAL A 49 -9.69 2.95 -10.16
CA VAL A 49 -10.12 2.43 -8.84
C VAL A 49 -10.43 0.94 -8.93
N LEU A 50 -11.09 0.49 -10.00
CA LEU A 50 -11.34 -0.94 -10.23
C LEU A 50 -10.04 -1.72 -10.47
N ALA A 51 -9.10 -1.17 -11.23
CA ALA A 51 -7.79 -1.77 -11.50
C ALA A 51 -6.91 -1.83 -10.25
N ALA A 52 -7.02 -0.83 -9.37
CA ALA A 52 -6.36 -0.80 -8.08
C ALA A 52 -7.10 -1.57 -6.99
N ASN A 53 -8.29 -2.11 -7.26
CA ASN A 53 -9.05 -2.85 -6.26
C ASN A 53 -8.22 -4.06 -5.81
N THR A 54 -7.86 -4.08 -4.54
CA THR A 54 -6.94 -5.10 -4.03
C THR A 54 -7.70 -6.38 -3.73
N THR A 55 -7.33 -7.45 -4.41
CA THR A 55 -7.75 -8.82 -4.02
C THR A 55 -7.13 -9.23 -2.67
N TRP A 56 -6.21 -8.45 -2.09
CA TRP A 56 -5.46 -8.82 -0.88
C TRP A 56 -5.22 -7.69 0.14
N PRO A 57 -6.26 -7.01 0.67
CA PRO A 57 -6.12 -6.00 1.74
C PRO A 57 -5.40 -6.55 2.98
N GLN A 58 -5.54 -7.85 3.21
CA GLN A 58 -4.87 -8.60 4.28
C GLN A 58 -3.33 -8.58 4.19
N LEU A 59 -2.74 -8.46 2.99
CA LEU A 59 -1.28 -8.40 2.85
C LEU A 59 -0.73 -7.05 3.34
N TYR A 60 -1.51 -5.97 3.20
CA TYR A 60 -1.15 -4.65 3.72
C TYR A 60 -1.20 -4.60 5.25
N ARG A 61 -2.25 -5.20 5.84
CA ARG A 61 -2.31 -5.37 7.30
C ARG A 61 -1.15 -6.21 7.80
N LEU A 62 -0.88 -7.35 7.15
CA LEU A 62 0.27 -8.19 7.49
C LEU A 62 1.60 -7.43 7.40
N ALA A 63 1.82 -6.64 6.34
CA ALA A 63 3.03 -5.84 6.20
C ALA A 63 3.16 -4.77 7.29
N THR A 64 2.04 -4.15 7.68
CA THR A 64 1.98 -3.17 8.78
C THR A 64 2.29 -3.83 10.11
N ASP A 65 1.64 -4.96 10.41
CA ASP A 65 1.87 -5.75 11.63
C ASP A 65 3.34 -6.18 11.74
N ILE A 66 3.94 -6.65 10.64
CA ILE A 66 5.37 -7.00 10.58
C ILE A 66 6.27 -5.78 10.85
N TYR A 67 5.89 -4.59 10.36
CA TYR A 67 6.68 -3.38 10.53
C TYR A 67 6.68 -2.89 11.99
N GLU A 68 5.57 -3.07 12.70
CA GLU A 68 5.39 -2.69 14.11
C GLU A 68 6.11 -3.62 15.10
N LEU A 69 6.56 -4.81 14.66
CA LEU A 69 7.30 -5.72 15.51
C LEU A 69 8.68 -5.17 15.92
N PRO A 70 9.22 -5.60 17.07
CA PRO A 70 10.62 -5.38 17.43
C PRO A 70 11.56 -5.81 16.30
N GLU A 71 12.65 -5.06 16.10
CA GLU A 71 13.55 -5.21 14.96
C GLU A 71 14.04 -6.65 14.75
N HIS A 72 14.37 -7.37 15.83
CA HIS A 72 14.81 -8.76 15.76
C HIS A 72 13.73 -9.70 15.20
N HIS A 73 12.47 -9.52 15.60
CA HIS A 73 11.35 -10.31 15.08
C HIS A 73 11.03 -9.97 13.63
N ARG A 74 11.04 -8.68 13.29
CA ARG A 74 10.84 -8.21 11.91
C ARG A 74 11.87 -8.80 10.95
N THR A 75 13.15 -8.74 11.32
CA THR A 75 14.25 -9.30 10.52
C THR A 75 14.11 -10.81 10.32
N GLY A 76 13.70 -11.54 11.37
CA GLY A 76 13.44 -12.98 11.28
C GLY A 76 12.31 -13.32 10.31
N ILE A 77 11.17 -12.63 10.41
CA ILE A 77 10.02 -12.85 9.53
C ILE A 77 10.34 -12.50 8.07
N LEU A 78 10.99 -11.36 7.83
CA LEU A 78 11.38 -10.97 6.46
C LEU A 78 12.33 -12.00 5.83
N SER A 79 13.27 -12.54 6.63
CA SER A 79 14.19 -13.58 6.16
C SER A 79 13.45 -14.87 5.78
N LEU A 80 12.44 -15.28 6.55
CA LEU A 80 11.59 -16.43 6.22
C LEU A 80 10.81 -16.21 4.93
N ILE A 81 10.21 -15.01 4.75
CA ILE A 81 9.52 -14.64 3.51
C ILE A 81 10.48 -14.75 2.31
N THR A 82 11.70 -14.23 2.44
CA THR A 82 12.71 -14.30 1.38
C THR A 82 13.08 -15.75 1.04
N ILE A 83 13.30 -16.61 2.04
CA ILE A 83 13.63 -18.03 1.83
C ILE A 83 12.50 -18.74 1.08
N LEU A 84 11.25 -18.55 1.53
CA LEU A 84 10.08 -19.17 0.92
C LEU A 84 9.86 -18.69 -0.53
N ALA A 85 9.98 -17.39 -0.77
CA ALA A 85 9.89 -16.83 -2.12
C ALA A 85 11.00 -17.34 -3.07
N SER A 86 12.16 -17.73 -2.52
CA SER A 86 13.28 -18.29 -3.28
C SER A 86 13.16 -19.79 -3.53
N THR A 87 12.25 -20.49 -2.85
CA THR A 87 12.03 -21.95 -2.99
C THR A 87 10.84 -22.30 -3.88
N GLU A 88 9.99 -21.32 -4.22
CA GLU A 88 8.85 -21.48 -5.12
C GLU A 88 9.15 -21.10 -6.59
N GLY A 89 10.40 -20.74 -6.91
CA GLY A 89 10.89 -20.47 -8.27
C GLY A 89 11.72 -21.61 -8.85
#